data_AF-A0A2D5U4U0-F1
#
_entry.id   AF-A0A2D5U4U0-F1
#
_cell.length_a   1.000
_cell.length_b   1.000
_cell.length_c   1.000
_cell.angle_alpha   90.00
_cell.angle_beta   90.00
_cell.angle_gamma   90.00
#
_symmetry.space_group_name_H-M   'P 1'
#
loop_
_entity.id
_entity.type
_entity.pdbx_description
1 polymer ?
#
loop_
_entity_poly.entity_id
_entity_poly.type
_entity_poly.pdbx_seq_one_letter_code
_entity_poly.pdbx_strand_id
1 'polypeptide(L)'
;MTATILYRLKPHSGSFTGNLHFHLVKRGYDLEKLIGPMRRRMQWVEKNVPARQRLAGTVAVEHMTAVMAEKVLGEADIFAVAQPAMAELWRWHAAEEMEHKAVAFDVYRAIGGTEKMRRAAMRRSTFFLIWDILHGVRHMLKCDGKLWSPKVWFSGLAFLFGKRGVLRGTLKLYRDFFRKDFHPWQHDNQQLLKRWSLQQQ
;
A
#
# COMPACT_ATOMS: atom_id res chain seq x y z
N MET A 1 17.90 -15.05 -5.71
CA MET A 1 18.31 -13.94 -6.60
C MET A 1 17.49 -12.73 -6.21
N THR A 2 17.85 -11.97 -5.16
CA THR A 2 16.78 -11.28 -4.38
C THR A 2 17.23 -10.03 -3.61
N ALA A 3 18.25 -9.30 -4.06
CA ALA A 3 18.57 -7.97 -3.52
C ALA A 3 19.34 -7.12 -4.54
N THR A 4 20.25 -7.76 -5.28
CA THR A 4 21.15 -7.11 -6.23
C THR A 4 20.43 -6.38 -7.39
N ILE A 5 19.22 -6.82 -7.77
CA ILE A 5 18.45 -6.19 -8.86
C ILE A 5 17.75 -4.92 -8.36
N LEU A 6 17.14 -4.94 -7.16
CA LEU A 6 16.40 -3.79 -6.62
C LEU A 6 17.32 -2.62 -6.23
N TYR A 7 18.52 -2.91 -5.70
CA TYR A 7 19.50 -1.87 -5.38
C TYR A 7 20.05 -1.16 -6.63
N ARG A 8 20.09 -1.85 -7.78
CA ARG A 8 20.58 -1.28 -9.05
C ARG A 8 19.54 -0.37 -9.74
N LEU A 9 18.27 -0.49 -9.36
CA LEU A 9 17.14 0.19 -9.99
C LEU A 9 16.49 1.27 -9.10
N LYS A 10 17.16 1.66 -8.00
CA LYS A 10 16.69 2.74 -7.14
C LYS A 10 16.72 4.06 -7.92
N PRO A 11 15.60 4.78 -8.07
CA PRO A 11 15.58 6.03 -8.84
C PRO A 11 16.52 7.08 -8.21
N HIS A 12 17.34 7.72 -9.03
CA HIS A 12 18.39 8.66 -8.63
C HIS A 12 17.87 10.05 -8.19
N SER A 13 16.56 10.26 -8.10
CA SER A 13 15.98 11.58 -7.78
C SER A 13 15.93 11.84 -6.26
N GLY A 14 17.00 12.41 -5.72
CA GLY A 14 17.02 12.95 -4.36
C GLY A 14 16.15 14.21 -4.24
N SER A 15 14.91 14.07 -3.75
CA SER A 15 14.09 15.13 -3.08
C SER A 15 12.57 14.85 -3.07
N PHE A 16 12.13 13.59 -3.03
CA PHE A 16 10.69 13.27 -3.10
C PHE A 16 9.87 13.80 -1.91
N THR A 17 10.38 13.66 -0.68
CA THR A 17 9.67 14.04 0.55
C THR A 17 9.49 15.56 0.72
N GLY A 18 10.43 16.37 0.24
CA GLY A 18 10.32 17.84 0.27
C GLY A 18 9.27 18.37 -0.71
N ASN A 19 9.15 17.74 -1.88
CA ASN A 19 8.23 18.20 -2.93
C ASN A 19 6.77 17.88 -2.60
N LEU A 20 6.45 16.71 -2.03
CA LEU A 20 5.05 16.34 -1.76
C LEU A 20 4.38 17.26 -0.73
N HIS A 21 5.09 17.62 0.35
CA HIS A 21 4.61 18.58 1.36
C HIS A 21 4.24 19.92 0.69
N PHE A 22 5.16 20.47 -0.09
CA PHE A 22 4.96 21.74 -0.77
C PHE A 22 3.74 21.73 -1.70
N HIS A 23 3.55 20.65 -2.48
CA HIS A 23 2.41 20.53 -3.40
C HIS A 23 1.06 20.42 -2.68
N LEU A 24 1.00 19.73 -1.53
CA LEU A 24 -0.23 19.59 -0.75
C LEU A 24 -0.62 20.90 -0.06
N VAL A 25 0.36 21.60 0.53
CA VAL A 25 0.14 22.92 1.13
C VAL A 25 -0.26 23.94 0.07
N LYS A 26 0.37 23.93 -1.11
CA LYS A 26 0.01 24.82 -2.23
C LYS A 26 -1.44 24.61 -2.72
N ARG A 27 -1.98 23.40 -2.56
CA ARG A 27 -3.40 23.09 -2.85
C ARG A 27 -4.35 23.43 -1.71
N GLY A 28 -3.86 24.01 -0.61
CA GLY A 28 -4.67 24.38 0.54
C GLY A 28 -5.01 23.21 1.47
N TYR A 29 -4.34 22.07 1.33
CA TYR A 29 -4.57 20.93 2.23
C TYR A 29 -3.76 21.06 3.52
N ASP A 30 -4.45 20.87 4.64
CA ASP A 30 -3.87 20.91 5.97
C ASP A 30 -3.31 19.52 6.32
N LEU A 31 -1.98 19.41 6.36
CA LEU A 31 -1.30 18.15 6.63
C LEU A 31 -1.61 17.59 8.02
N GLU A 32 -1.79 18.43 9.04
CA GLU A 32 -2.13 17.94 10.38
C GLU A 32 -3.53 17.33 10.42
N LYS A 33 -4.44 17.82 9.57
CA LYS A 33 -5.74 17.17 9.36
C LYS A 33 -5.61 15.90 8.53
N LEU A 34 -4.74 15.87 7.52
CA LEU A 34 -4.57 14.68 6.67
C LEU A 34 -3.89 13.51 7.40
N ILE A 35 -2.73 13.74 8.01
CA ILE A 35 -1.86 12.67 8.54
C ILE A 35 -1.73 12.68 10.06
N GLY A 36 -2.12 13.75 10.74
CA GLY A 36 -1.98 13.89 12.20
C GLY A 36 -2.66 12.77 13.00
N PRO A 37 -3.91 12.38 12.70
CA PRO A 37 -4.57 11.27 13.39
C PRO A 37 -3.82 9.94 13.24
N MET A 38 -3.37 9.62 12.03
CA MET A 38 -2.56 8.42 11.77
C MET A 38 -1.23 8.46 12.53
N ARG A 39 -0.53 9.61 12.50
CA ARG A 39 0.75 9.79 13.21
C ARG A 39 0.60 9.56 14.71
N ARG A 40 -0.41 10.17 15.34
CA ARG A 40 -0.69 9.97 16.77
C ARG A 40 -1.02 8.52 17.09
N ARG A 41 -1.80 7.85 16.24
CA ARG A 41 -2.11 6.42 16.40
C ARG A 41 -0.84 5.56 16.30
N MET A 42 0.07 5.85 15.37
CA MET A 42 1.33 5.11 15.24
C MET A 42 2.27 5.33 16.42
N GLN A 43 2.38 6.56 16.92
CA GLN A 43 3.14 6.86 18.15
C GLN A 43 2.56 6.12 19.37
N TRP A 44 1.23 6.03 19.47
CA TRP A 44 0.60 5.25 20.52
C TRP A 44 0.87 3.75 20.36
N VAL A 45 0.78 3.21 19.14
CA VAL A 45 1.09 1.80 18.85
C VAL A 45 2.54 1.47 19.22
N GLU A 46 3.48 2.34 18.86
CA GLU A 46 4.89 2.17 19.17
C GLU A 46 5.15 2.02 20.68
N LYS A 47 4.49 2.86 21.49
CA LYS A 47 4.66 2.90 22.95
C LYS A 47 3.90 1.80 23.69
N ASN A 48 2.73 1.39 23.18
CA ASN A 48 1.78 0.59 23.96
C ASN A 48 1.53 -0.82 23.42
N VAL A 49 1.96 -1.13 22.19
CA VAL A 49 1.70 -2.43 21.56
C VAL A 49 2.97 -3.28 21.57
N PRO A 50 2.92 -4.53 22.05
CA PRO A 50 4.09 -5.42 22.07
C PRO A 50 4.72 -5.61 20.68
N ALA A 51 6.04 -5.73 20.61
CA ALA A 51 6.80 -5.85 19.37
C ALA A 51 6.27 -6.95 18.42
N ARG A 52 5.91 -8.13 18.96
CA ARG A 52 5.32 -9.23 18.17
C ARG A 52 3.99 -8.84 17.52
N GLN A 53 3.15 -8.07 18.21
CA GLN A 53 1.87 -7.59 17.66
C GLN A 53 2.07 -6.46 16.64
N ARG A 54 3.08 -5.59 16.86
CA ARG A 54 3.50 -4.58 15.87
C ARG A 54 3.96 -5.25 14.58
N LEU A 55 4.81 -6.28 14.68
CA LEU A 55 5.25 -7.07 13.53
C LEU A 55 4.09 -7.77 12.83
N ALA A 56 3.10 -8.30 13.55
CA ALA A 56 1.88 -8.81 12.93
C ALA A 56 1.14 -7.74 12.10
N GLY A 57 1.17 -6.49 12.58
CA GLY A 57 0.67 -5.31 11.85
C GLY A 57 1.48 -5.05 10.58
N THR A 58 2.81 -5.09 10.66
CA THR A 58 3.70 -5.00 9.49
C THR A 58 3.37 -6.07 8.47
N VAL A 59 3.36 -7.36 8.85
CA VAL A 59 2.99 -8.47 7.95
C VAL A 59 1.65 -8.24 7.25
N ALA A 60 0.66 -7.71 7.97
CA ALA A 60 -0.63 -7.40 7.38
C ALA A 60 -0.55 -6.25 6.36
N VAL A 61 0.18 -5.18 6.66
CA VAL A 61 0.34 -4.03 5.76
C VAL A 61 1.13 -4.42 4.51
N GLU A 62 2.28 -5.07 4.67
CA GLU A 62 3.12 -5.58 3.57
C GLU A 62 2.33 -6.52 2.64
N HIS A 63 1.46 -7.37 3.20
CA HIS A 63 0.59 -8.21 2.36
C HIS A 63 -0.44 -7.38 1.59
N MET A 64 -1.06 -6.39 2.22
CA MET A 64 -2.03 -5.52 1.52
C MET A 64 -1.37 -4.69 0.42
N THR A 65 -0.22 -4.11 0.69
CA THR A 65 0.55 -3.33 -0.30
C THR A 65 1.03 -4.21 -1.44
N ALA A 66 1.49 -5.44 -1.16
CA ALA A 66 1.80 -6.41 -2.19
C ALA A 66 0.58 -6.75 -3.08
N VAL A 67 -0.59 -7.00 -2.48
CA VAL A 67 -1.81 -7.26 -3.25
C VAL A 67 -2.18 -6.09 -4.19
N MET A 68 -1.94 -4.85 -3.76
CA MET A 68 -2.12 -3.68 -4.61
C MET A 68 -1.01 -3.54 -5.67
N ALA A 69 0.23 -3.83 -5.30
CA ALA A 69 1.39 -3.77 -6.18
C ALA A 69 1.30 -4.78 -7.35
N GLU A 70 0.77 -5.98 -7.11
CA GLU A 70 0.52 -6.96 -8.17
C GLU A 70 -0.42 -6.41 -9.26
N LYS A 71 -1.48 -5.71 -8.84
CA LYS A 71 -2.40 -5.02 -9.74
C LYS A 71 -1.71 -3.88 -10.50
N VAL A 72 -0.93 -3.07 -9.78
CA VAL A 72 -0.20 -1.92 -10.33
C VAL A 72 0.83 -2.34 -11.39
N LEU A 73 1.57 -3.42 -11.16
CA LEU A 73 2.55 -3.93 -12.12
C LEU A 73 1.91 -4.67 -13.29
N GLY A 74 0.71 -5.22 -13.11
CA GLY A 74 -0.03 -5.93 -14.14
C GLY A 74 -0.76 -5.04 -15.16
N GLU A 75 -1.04 -3.78 -14.82
CA GLU A 75 -1.82 -2.86 -15.66
C GLU A 75 -1.03 -1.61 -16.05
N ALA A 76 -0.66 -1.51 -17.33
CA ALA A 76 0.13 -0.41 -17.88
C ALA A 76 -0.51 0.98 -17.69
N ASP A 77 -1.85 1.05 -17.62
CA ASP A 77 -2.60 2.31 -17.65
C ASP A 77 -2.75 3.00 -16.29
N ILE A 78 -2.43 2.34 -15.17
CA ILE A 78 -2.68 2.90 -13.83
C ILE A 78 -1.91 4.22 -13.61
N PHE A 79 -0.74 4.37 -14.23
CA PHE A 79 0.08 5.57 -14.16
C PHE A 79 0.13 6.39 -15.45
N ALA A 80 -0.79 6.17 -16.40
CA ALA A 80 -0.76 6.85 -17.70
C ALA A 80 -0.79 8.39 -17.60
N VAL A 81 -1.41 8.92 -16.55
CA VAL A 81 -1.50 10.38 -16.29
C VAL A 81 -0.49 10.89 -15.25
N ALA A 82 0.35 10.01 -14.70
CA ALA A 82 1.34 10.38 -13.70
C ALA A 82 2.59 10.97 -14.36
N GLN A 83 3.30 11.86 -13.65
CA GLN A 83 4.62 12.31 -14.10
C GLN A 83 5.56 11.10 -14.23
N PRO A 84 6.42 11.02 -15.26
CA PRO A 84 7.26 9.84 -15.52
C PRO A 84 8.07 9.38 -14.32
N ALA A 85 8.73 10.31 -13.61
CA ALA A 85 9.50 10.01 -12.40
C ALA A 85 8.64 9.43 -11.26
N MET A 86 7.41 9.90 -11.12
CA MET A 86 6.46 9.38 -10.13
C MET A 86 6.03 7.96 -10.50
N ALA A 87 5.70 7.71 -11.77
CA ALA A 87 5.32 6.39 -12.26
C ALA A 87 6.45 5.36 -12.09
N GLU A 88 7.70 5.76 -12.35
CA GLU A 88 8.89 4.93 -12.13
C GLU A 88 9.07 4.60 -10.65
N LEU A 89 9.00 5.60 -9.76
CA LEU A 89 9.10 5.40 -8.31
C LEU A 89 8.05 4.40 -7.79
N TRP A 90 6.80 4.56 -8.20
CA TRP A 90 5.73 3.66 -7.77
C TRP A 90 5.90 2.24 -8.31
N ARG A 91 6.41 2.08 -9.54
CA ARG A 91 6.71 0.75 -10.09
C ARG A 91 7.87 0.08 -9.34
N TRP A 92 8.93 0.81 -9.06
CA TRP A 92 10.04 0.31 -8.24
C TRP A 92 9.57 -0.10 -6.84
N HIS A 93 8.80 0.76 -6.16
CA HIS A 93 8.26 0.46 -4.84
C HIS A 93 7.32 -0.75 -4.90
N ALA A 94 6.43 -0.84 -5.90
CA ALA A 94 5.56 -2.00 -6.08
C ALA A 94 6.35 -3.31 -6.23
N ALA A 95 7.50 -3.29 -6.92
CA ALA A 95 8.37 -4.46 -7.03
C ALA A 95 9.01 -4.84 -5.68
N GLU A 96 9.43 -3.86 -4.87
CA GLU A 96 10.01 -4.06 -3.53
C GLU A 96 9.00 -4.74 -2.57
N GLU A 97 7.75 -4.29 -2.58
CA GLU A 97 6.67 -4.83 -1.73
C GLU A 97 6.38 -6.33 -2.01
N MET A 98 6.71 -6.83 -3.21
CA MET A 98 6.59 -8.26 -3.55
C MET A 98 7.53 -9.15 -2.76
N GLU A 99 8.68 -8.62 -2.34
CA GLU A 99 9.67 -9.33 -1.54
C GLU A 99 9.41 -9.13 -0.04
N HIS A 100 9.08 -7.89 0.36
CA HIS A 100 8.84 -7.55 1.76
C HIS A 100 7.73 -8.38 2.41
N LYS A 101 6.64 -8.69 1.69
CA LYS A 101 5.54 -9.53 2.20
C LYS A 101 6.04 -10.86 2.78
N ALA A 102 7.04 -11.47 2.16
CA ALA A 102 7.54 -12.77 2.54
C ALA A 102 8.56 -12.67 3.68
N VAL A 103 9.50 -11.72 3.57
CA VAL A 103 10.49 -11.47 4.63
C VAL A 103 9.81 -11.13 5.96
N ALA A 104 8.81 -10.24 5.94
CA ALA A 104 8.08 -9.88 7.16
C ALA A 104 7.36 -11.10 7.76
N PHE A 105 6.76 -11.95 6.91
CA PHE A 105 6.06 -13.15 7.35
C PHE A 105 7.01 -14.18 7.97
N ASP A 106 8.16 -14.44 7.35
CA ASP A 106 9.15 -15.40 7.82
C ASP A 106 9.70 -15.01 9.19
N VAL A 107 10.07 -13.73 9.37
CA VAL A 107 10.50 -13.19 10.67
C VAL A 107 9.38 -13.30 11.71
N TYR A 108 8.14 -13.00 11.34
CA TYR A 108 6.99 -13.11 12.24
C TYR A 108 6.78 -14.55 12.73
N ARG A 109 6.89 -15.53 11.84
CA ARG A 109 6.78 -16.95 12.18
C ARG A 109 7.95 -17.41 13.05
N ALA A 110 9.17 -16.97 12.75
CA ALA A 110 10.37 -17.32 13.51
C ALA A 110 10.29 -16.90 14.98
N ILE A 111 9.64 -15.77 15.30
CA ILE A 111 9.48 -15.28 16.68
C ILE A 111 8.23 -15.83 17.41
N GLY A 112 7.59 -16.88 16.87
CA GLY A 112 6.40 -17.51 17.44
C GLY A 112 5.09 -16.77 17.16
N GLY A 113 5.01 -16.07 16.03
CA GLY A 113 3.77 -15.46 15.54
C GLY A 113 2.67 -16.50 15.28
N THR A 114 1.43 -16.17 15.60
CA THR A 114 0.29 -17.10 15.48
C THR A 114 -0.71 -16.65 14.41
N GLU A 115 -1.42 -17.60 13.81
CA GLU A 115 -2.46 -17.32 12.83
C GLU A 115 -3.57 -16.40 13.37
N LYS A 116 -3.98 -16.61 14.61
CA LYS A 116 -5.00 -15.79 15.28
C LYS A 116 -4.56 -14.32 15.33
N MET A 117 -3.31 -14.08 15.72
CA MET A 117 -2.76 -12.73 15.83
C MET A 117 -2.57 -12.08 14.47
N ARG A 118 -2.03 -12.80 13.48
CA ARG A 118 -1.87 -12.32 12.11
C ARG A 118 -3.20 -11.93 11.46
N ARG A 119 -4.25 -12.76 11.60
CA ARG A 119 -5.60 -12.46 11.08
C ARG A 119 -6.28 -11.30 11.81
N ALA A 120 -6.05 -11.18 13.11
CA ALA A 120 -6.52 -10.02 13.87
C ALA A 120 -5.80 -8.74 13.43
N ALA A 121 -4.51 -8.81 13.17
CA ALA A 121 -3.75 -7.69 12.62
C ALA A 121 -4.28 -7.27 11.25
N MET A 122 -4.52 -8.20 10.31
CA MET A 122 -5.10 -7.87 9.00
C MET A 122 -6.44 -7.16 9.10
N ARG A 123 -7.36 -7.64 9.92
CA ARG A 123 -8.66 -6.97 10.14
C ARG A 123 -8.49 -5.55 10.68
N ARG A 124 -7.62 -5.37 11.69
CA ARG A 124 -7.34 -4.04 12.27
C ARG A 124 -6.68 -3.11 11.26
N SER A 125 -5.66 -3.58 10.54
CA SER A 125 -4.95 -2.79 9.53
C SER A 125 -5.88 -2.39 8.39
N THR A 126 -6.73 -3.31 7.91
CA THR A 126 -7.75 -3.01 6.89
C THR A 126 -8.72 -1.93 7.38
N PHE A 127 -9.23 -2.07 8.61
CA PHE A 127 -10.14 -1.07 9.20
C PHE A 127 -9.50 0.31 9.29
N PHE A 128 -8.28 0.40 9.85
CA PHE A 128 -7.60 1.68 9.98
C PHE A 128 -7.19 2.29 8.64
N LEU A 129 -6.80 1.47 7.66
CA LEU A 129 -6.51 1.93 6.31
C LEU A 129 -7.75 2.57 5.65
N ILE A 130 -8.89 1.88 5.70
CA ILE A 130 -10.16 2.41 5.17
C ILE A 130 -10.53 3.69 5.90
N TRP A 131 -10.41 3.70 7.23
CA TRP A 131 -10.70 4.88 8.06
C TRP A 131 -9.84 6.08 7.65
N ASP A 132 -8.53 5.91 7.52
CA ASP A 132 -7.62 7.00 7.18
C ASP A 132 -7.86 7.52 5.75
N ILE A 133 -8.09 6.62 4.79
CA ILE A 133 -8.42 7.00 3.41
C ILE A 133 -9.72 7.81 3.40
N LEU A 134 -10.78 7.34 4.05
CA LEU A 134 -12.05 8.06 4.10
C LEU A 134 -11.91 9.40 4.83
N HIS A 135 -11.12 9.45 5.91
CA HIS A 135 -10.82 10.70 6.61
C HIS A 135 -10.13 11.72 5.69
N GLY A 136 -9.09 11.28 4.96
CA GLY A 136 -8.35 12.11 4.01
C GLY A 136 -9.22 12.58 2.85
N VAL A 137 -9.94 11.67 2.20
CA VAL A 137 -10.87 11.99 1.09
C VAL A 137 -11.94 12.96 1.56
N ARG A 138 -12.56 12.74 2.73
CA ARG A 138 -13.55 13.66 3.29
C ARG A 138 -12.97 15.05 3.54
N HIS A 139 -11.73 15.15 4.04
CA HIS A 139 -11.06 16.43 4.23
C HIS A 139 -10.79 17.14 2.89
N MET A 140 -10.21 16.45 1.91
CA MET A 140 -9.92 17.00 0.59
C MET A 140 -11.20 17.46 -0.12
N LEU A 141 -12.25 16.63 -0.12
CA LEU A 141 -13.53 17.00 -0.73
C LEU A 141 -14.21 18.16 -0.01
N LYS A 142 -14.00 18.32 1.31
CA LYS A 142 -14.49 19.49 2.04
C LYS A 142 -13.76 20.77 1.61
N CYS A 143 -12.43 20.73 1.50
CA CYS A 143 -11.64 21.87 1.00
C CYS A 143 -12.02 22.25 -0.43
N ASP A 144 -12.31 21.25 -1.27
CA ASP A 144 -12.69 21.46 -2.67
C ASP A 144 -14.18 21.83 -2.86
N GLY A 145 -14.97 21.94 -1.78
CA GLY A 145 -16.43 22.22 -1.85
C GLY A 145 -17.27 21.09 -2.47
N LYS A 146 -16.70 19.88 -2.62
CA LYS A 146 -17.29 18.73 -3.31
C LYS A 146 -17.80 17.63 -2.38
N LEU A 147 -17.74 17.83 -1.06
CA LEU A 147 -18.08 16.82 -0.05
C LEU A 147 -19.48 16.20 -0.26
N TRP A 148 -20.45 17.02 -0.67
CA TRP A 148 -21.83 16.60 -0.86
C TRP A 148 -22.18 16.26 -2.32
N SER A 149 -21.19 16.18 -3.22
CA SER A 149 -21.42 15.88 -4.64
C SER A 149 -21.55 14.37 -4.87
N PRO A 150 -22.76 13.82 -5.15
CA PRO A 150 -22.91 12.38 -5.36
C PRO A 150 -22.11 11.90 -6.57
N LYS A 151 -21.99 12.74 -7.61
CA LYS A 151 -21.21 12.45 -8.82
C LYS A 151 -19.75 12.12 -8.50
N VAL A 152 -19.13 12.85 -7.56
CA VAL A 152 -17.73 12.62 -7.16
C VAL A 152 -17.60 11.31 -6.39
N TRP A 153 -18.54 11.03 -5.47
CA TRP A 153 -18.57 9.76 -4.75
C TRP A 153 -18.78 8.55 -5.66
N PHE A 154 -19.73 8.62 -6.61
CA PHE A 154 -19.93 7.57 -7.59
C PHE A 154 -18.71 7.36 -8.49
N SER A 155 -18.04 8.44 -8.90
CA SER A 155 -16.77 8.35 -9.63
C SER A 155 -15.69 7.62 -8.81
N GLY A 156 -15.57 7.93 -7.52
CA GLY A 156 -14.65 7.24 -6.61
C GLY A 156 -14.98 5.75 -6.44
N LEU A 157 -16.26 5.40 -6.30
CA LEU A 157 -16.69 4.00 -6.24
C LEU A 157 -16.41 3.25 -7.56
N ALA A 158 -16.65 3.89 -8.70
CA ALA A 158 -16.32 3.33 -10.01
C ALA A 158 -14.80 3.15 -10.19
N PHE A 159 -13.99 4.09 -9.69
CA PHE A 159 -12.54 3.99 -9.67
C PHE A 159 -12.02 2.82 -8.81
N LEU A 160 -12.68 2.52 -7.69
CA LEU A 160 -12.28 1.40 -6.83
C LEU A 160 -12.80 0.05 -7.32
N PHE A 161 -14.09 -0.03 -7.68
CA PHE A 161 -14.80 -1.31 -7.89
C PHE A 161 -15.32 -1.53 -9.32
N GLY A 162 -15.20 -0.54 -10.20
CA GLY A 162 -15.65 -0.62 -11.60
C GLY A 162 -14.88 -1.67 -12.42
N LYS A 163 -15.18 -1.72 -13.73
CA LYS A 163 -14.60 -2.72 -14.64
C LYS A 163 -13.06 -2.67 -14.69
N ARG A 164 -12.48 -1.48 -14.59
CA ARG A 164 -11.04 -1.21 -14.47
C ARG A 164 -10.66 -0.69 -13.07
N GLY A 165 -11.42 -1.10 -12.06
CA GLY A 165 -11.24 -0.60 -10.70
C GLY A 165 -9.97 -1.14 -10.05
N VAL A 166 -9.35 -0.32 -9.19
CA VAL A 166 -8.09 -0.68 -8.51
C VAL A 166 -8.22 -1.93 -7.63
N LEU A 167 -9.40 -2.18 -7.04
CA LEU A 167 -9.64 -3.35 -6.19
C LEU A 167 -10.20 -4.56 -6.96
N ARG A 168 -10.37 -4.43 -8.29
CA ARG A 168 -10.87 -5.52 -9.12
C ARG A 168 -9.80 -6.60 -9.25
N GLY A 169 -10.14 -7.83 -8.84
CA GLY A 169 -9.26 -9.00 -8.93
C GLY A 169 -8.36 -9.22 -7.72
N THR A 170 -8.27 -8.27 -6.79
CA THR A 170 -7.42 -8.37 -5.60
C THR A 170 -8.04 -9.17 -4.45
N LEU A 171 -9.36 -9.34 -4.46
CA LEU A 171 -10.10 -9.97 -3.35
C LEU A 171 -9.63 -11.40 -3.06
N LYS A 172 -9.26 -12.18 -4.08
CA LYS A 172 -8.75 -13.55 -3.88
C LYS A 172 -7.46 -13.53 -3.07
N LEU A 173 -6.48 -12.73 -3.47
CA LEU A 173 -5.18 -12.60 -2.81
C LEU A 173 -5.32 -12.05 -1.39
N TYR A 174 -6.24 -11.11 -1.19
CA TYR A 174 -6.59 -10.62 0.15
C TYR A 174 -7.18 -11.73 1.03
N ARG A 175 -8.10 -12.55 0.50
CA ARG A 175 -8.76 -13.64 1.23
C ARG A 175 -7.81 -14.79 1.54
N ASP A 176 -6.86 -15.09 0.66
CA ASP A 176 -5.85 -16.13 0.89
C ASP A 176 -5.06 -15.89 2.18
N PHE A 177 -4.83 -14.63 2.55
CA PHE A 177 -4.19 -14.27 3.81
C PHE A 177 -4.91 -14.89 5.03
N PHE A 178 -6.21 -15.16 4.97
CA PHE A 178 -6.94 -15.73 6.10
C PHE A 178 -6.89 -17.26 6.19
N ARG A 179 -6.19 -17.94 5.28
CA ARG A 179 -6.02 -19.40 5.33
C ARG A 179 -5.06 -19.83 6.44
N LYS A 180 -5.12 -21.11 6.83
CA LYS A 180 -4.26 -21.67 7.90
C LYS A 180 -2.88 -22.06 7.36
N ASP A 181 -2.86 -22.53 6.13
CA ASP A 181 -1.71 -22.97 5.34
C ASP A 181 -1.13 -21.84 4.47
N PHE A 182 -1.47 -20.58 4.77
CA PHE A 182 -1.05 -19.43 3.97
C PHE A 182 0.46 -19.19 4.09
N HIS A 183 1.11 -18.95 2.95
CA HIS A 183 2.46 -18.40 2.86
C HIS A 183 2.55 -17.37 1.73
N PRO A 184 3.17 -16.19 1.91
CA PRO A 184 3.26 -15.17 0.85
C PRO A 184 3.90 -15.65 -0.46
N TRP A 185 4.83 -16.61 -0.38
CA TRP A 185 5.46 -17.25 -1.54
C TRP A 185 4.51 -18.11 -2.41
N GLN A 186 3.31 -18.45 -1.92
CA GLN A 186 2.30 -19.15 -2.73
C GLN A 186 1.77 -18.27 -3.87
N HIS A 187 1.92 -16.95 -3.76
CA HIS A 187 1.66 -16.01 -4.82
C HIS A 187 3.01 -15.71 -5.50
N ASP A 188 3.37 -16.56 -6.47
CA ASP A 188 4.62 -16.45 -7.21
C ASP A 188 4.61 -15.24 -8.14
N ASN A 189 5.33 -14.21 -7.72
CA ASN A 189 5.44 -12.95 -8.44
C ASN A 189 6.74 -12.86 -9.25
N GLN A 190 7.53 -13.94 -9.34
CA GLN A 190 8.81 -13.95 -10.05
C GLN A 190 8.64 -13.66 -11.54
N GLN A 191 7.56 -14.17 -12.17
CA GLN A 191 7.28 -13.86 -13.57
C GLN A 191 6.94 -12.38 -13.79
N LEU A 192 6.20 -11.75 -12.86
CA LEU A 192 5.89 -10.31 -12.93
C LEU A 192 7.15 -9.47 -12.75
N LEU A 193 7.97 -9.80 -11.75
CA LEU A 193 9.25 -9.12 -11.50
C LEU A 193 10.22 -9.27 -12.67
N LYS A 194 10.27 -10.46 -13.30
CA LYS A 194 11.10 -10.71 -14.49
C LYS A 194 10.62 -9.92 -15.70
N ARG A 195 9.31 -9.82 -15.93
CA ARG A 195 8.76 -8.98 -17.01
C ARG A 195 9.06 -7.50 -16.78
N TRP A 196 8.90 -7.02 -15.56
CA TRP A 196 9.23 -5.64 -15.20
C TRP A 196 10.72 -5.35 -15.37
N SER A 197 11.62 -6.20 -14.91
CA SER A 197 13.07 -5.98 -15.03
C SER A 197 13.56 -5.96 -16.48
N LEU A 198 12.90 -6.70 -17.38
CA LEU A 198 13.18 -6.67 -18.82
C LEU A 198 12.67 -5.39 -19.50
N GLN A 199 11.62 -4.75 -18.98
CA GLN A 199 11.10 -3.48 -19.51
C GLN A 199 11.94 -2.26 -19.11
N GLN A 200 12.88 -2.44 -18.18
CA GLN A 200 13.78 -1.40 -17.67
C GLN A 200 15.18 -1.43 -18.34
N GLN A 201 15.38 -2.31 -19.33
CA GLN A 201 16.59 -2.38 -20.16
C GLN A 201 16.33 -1.69 -21.50
#